data_AF-A0A1A6GQ51-F1
#
_entry.id   AF-A0A1A6GQ51-F1
#
_cell.length_a   1.000
_cell.length_b   1.000
_cell.length_c   1.000
_cell.angle_alpha   90.00
_cell.angle_beta   90.00
_cell.angle_gamma   90.00
#
_symmetry.space_group_name_H-M   'P 1'
#
loop_
_entity.id
_entity.type
_entity.pdbx_description
1 polymer ?
#
loop_
_entity_poly.entity_id
_entity_poly.type
_entity_poly.pdbx_seq_one_letter_code
_entity_poly.pdbx_strand_id
1 'polypeptide(L)' 'LSLSEEQNEVMKNGCESKELVYLVQIACQGKSWIVKRSYEDFRVLDKHLHLCIYDRRFSQLSELPRSDMLKDSPESS' A
#
# COMPACT_ATOMS: atom_id res chain seq x y z
N LEU A 1 -8.28 -18.09 -28.35
CA LEU A 1 -8.51 -16.66 -28.09
C LEU A 1 -7.24 -16.11 -27.48
N SER A 2 -6.41 -15.52 -28.32
CA SER A 2 -5.19 -14.82 -27.89
C SER A 2 -5.58 -13.46 -27.33
N LEU A 3 -4.99 -13.08 -26.21
CA LEU A 3 -4.91 -11.70 -25.76
C LEU A 3 -3.45 -11.43 -25.43
N SER A 4 -2.76 -10.86 -26.42
CA SER A 4 -1.48 -10.17 -26.25
C SER A 4 -1.78 -8.73 -25.89
N GLU A 5 -1.09 -8.20 -24.89
CA GLU A 5 -0.82 -6.78 -24.59
C GLU A 5 0.17 -6.82 -23.40
N GLU A 6 1.46 -7.06 -23.65
CA GLU A 6 2.48 -6.01 -23.83
C GLU A 6 2.13 -4.70 -23.12
N GLN A 7 2.70 -4.52 -21.92
CA GLN A 7 3.33 -3.29 -21.41
C GLN A 7 3.35 -3.34 -19.88
N ASN A 8 4.51 -3.69 -19.32
CA ASN A 8 5.02 -2.90 -18.21
C ASN A 8 6.53 -3.10 -18.18
N GLU A 9 7.22 -2.26 -18.95
CA GLU A 9 8.62 -1.92 -18.71
C GLU A 9 8.71 -1.51 -17.24
N VAL A 10 9.07 -2.46 -16.38
CA VAL A 10 9.48 -2.17 -15.01
C VAL A 10 10.79 -1.42 -15.15
N MET A 11 10.66 -0.10 -15.29
CA MET A 11 11.75 0.84 -15.11
C MET A 11 12.20 0.69 -13.66
N LYS A 12 13.15 -0.23 -13.47
CA LYS A 12 13.90 -0.44 -12.24
C LYS A 12 14.79 0.79 -12.03
N ASN A 13 14.17 1.88 -11.60
CA ASN A 13 14.87 2.97 -10.95
C ASN A 13 15.16 2.52 -9.52
N GLY A 14 16.08 1.56 -9.41
CA GLY A 14 16.62 1.05 -8.15
C GLY A 14 17.47 2.12 -7.48
N CYS A 15 16.81 3.12 -6.89
CA CYS A 15 17.32 3.65 -5.64
C CYS A 15 16.94 2.60 -4.60
N GLU A 16 17.92 1.79 -4.15
CA GLU A 16 17.79 0.86 -3.02
C GLU A 16 17.56 1.66 -1.73
N SER A 17 16.45 2.41 -1.68
CA SER A 17 15.92 2.98 -0.45
C SER A 17 15.45 1.78 0.36
N LYS A 18 16.04 1.57 1.54
CA LYS A 18 15.54 0.59 2.50
C LYS A 18 14.05 0.85 2.71
N GLU A 19 13.21 -0.01 2.13
CA GLU A 19 11.76 0.08 2.26
C GLU A 19 11.42 -0.02 3.76
N LEU A 20 10.70 0.97 4.29
CA LEU A 20 10.28 0.96 5.68
C LEU A 20 9.28 -0.18 5.89
N VAL A 21 9.52 -0.99 6.93
CA VAL A 21 8.66 -2.09 7.32
C VAL A 21 8.00 -1.77 8.65
N TYR A 22 6.67 -1.88 8.68
CA TYR A 22 5.83 -1.68 9.84
C TYR A 22 5.50 -3.03 10.49
N LEU A 23 5.57 -3.07 11.82
CA LEU A 23 5.05 -4.18 12.61
C LEU A 23 3.61 -3.88 12.99
N VAL A 24 2.66 -4.63 12.42
CA VAL A 24 1.24 -4.44 12.68
C VAL A 24 0.74 -5.56 13.57
N GLN A 25 0.21 -5.20 14.73
CA GLN A 25 -0.51 -6.16 15.59
C GLN A 25 -1.94 -6.31 15.08
N ILE A 26 -2.30 -7.54 14.72
CA ILE A 26 -3.67 -7.91 14.38
C ILE A 26 -4.31 -8.55 15.60
N ALA A 27 -5.55 -8.16 15.93
CA ALA A 27 -6.31 -8.77 17.01
C ALA A 27 -7.76 -8.99 16.55
N CYS A 28 -8.25 -10.23 16.64
CA CYS A 28 -9.61 -10.60 16.26
C CYS A 28 -10.01 -11.91 16.96
N GLN A 29 -11.27 -11.99 17.42
CA GLN A 29 -11.84 -13.19 18.05
C GLN A 29 -10.96 -13.81 19.16
N GLY A 30 -10.39 -12.95 20.03
CA GLY A 30 -9.54 -13.39 21.14
C GLY A 30 -8.14 -13.88 20.76
N LYS A 31 -7.76 -13.79 19.48
CA LYS A 31 -6.42 -14.11 18.97
C LYS A 31 -5.68 -12.83 18.59
N SER A 32 -4.36 -12.82 18.77
CA SER A 32 -3.52 -11.72 18.28
C SER A 32 -2.16 -12.22 17.78
N TRP A 33 -1.66 -11.61 16.72
CA TRP A 33 -0.35 -11.88 16.13
C TRP A 33 0.21 -10.63 15.46
N ILE A 34 1.52 -10.60 15.23
CA ILE A 34 2.20 -9.48 14.56
C ILE A 34 2.54 -9.90 13.13
N VAL A 35 2.29 -9.01 12.18
CA VAL A 35 2.72 -9.14 10.78
C VAL A 35 3.67 -8.00 10.40
N LYS A 36 4.60 -8.29 9.49
CA LYS A 36 5.47 -7.28 8.86
C LYS A 36 4.82 -6.83 7.57
N ARG A 37 4.67 -5.52 7.37
CA ARG A 37 4.07 -4.93 6.16
C ARG A 37 4.83 -3.71 5.72
N SER A 38 5.01 -3.56 4.42
CA SER A 38 5.50 -2.29 3.87
C SER A 38 4.35 -1.29 3.69
N TYR A 39 4.69 -0.05 3.33
CA TYR A 39 3.67 0.93 3.00
C TYR A 39 2.91 0.56 1.72
N GLU A 40 3.57 -0.03 0.73
CA GLU A 40 2.91 -0.50 -0.50
C GLU A 40 1.96 -1.67 -0.24
N ASP A 41 2.24 -2.53 0.73
CA ASP A 41 1.27 -3.56 1.17
C ASP A 41 -0.06 -2.93 1.63
N PHE A 42 -0.01 -1.83 2.38
CA PHE A 42 -1.22 -1.13 2.83
C PHE A 42 -1.98 -0.50 1.67
N ARG A 43 -1.27 0.04 0.66
CA ARG A 43 -1.89 0.61 -0.53
C ARG A 43 -2.61 -0.44 -1.37
N VAL A 44 -2.04 -1.64 -1.49
CA VAL A 44 -2.70 -2.78 -2.14
C VAL A 44 -3.94 -3.21 -1.36
N LEU A 45 -3.84 -3.31 -0.04
CA LEU A 45 -4.98 -3.64 0.82
C LEU A 45 -6.11 -2.61 0.67
N ASP A 46 -5.78 -1.31 0.74
CA ASP A 46 -6.72 -0.20 0.57
C ASP A 46 -7.44 -0.29 -0.78
N LYS A 47 -6.72 -0.53 -1.87
CA LYS A 47 -7.32 -0.75 -3.19
C LYS A 47 -8.27 -1.95 -3.20
N HIS A 48 -7.87 -3.10 -2.67
CA HIS A 48 -8.71 -4.31 -2.67
C HIS A 48 -9.94 -4.18 -1.77
N LEU A 49 -9.80 -3.56 -0.59
CA LEU A 49 -10.91 -3.28 0.31
C LEU A 49 -11.99 -2.47 -0.40
N HIS A 50 -11.57 -1.44 -1.14
CA HIS A 50 -12.50 -0.55 -1.82
C HIS A 50 -13.08 -1.10 -3.14
N LEU A 51 -12.47 -2.16 -3.69
CA LEU A 51 -13.03 -2.90 -4.84
C LEU A 51 -14.01 -3.99 -4.42
N CYS A 52 -13.80 -4.62 -3.25
CA CYS A 52 -14.49 -5.85 -2.90
C CYS A 52 -15.53 -5.72 -1.77
N ILE A 53 -15.40 -4.72 -0.89
CA ILE A 53 -16.21 -4.64 0.33
C ILE A 53 -16.94 -3.31 0.43
N TYR A 54 -16.21 -2.19 0.36
CA TYR A 54 -16.78 -0.85 0.52
C TYR A 54 -16.27 0.07 -0.57
N ASP A 55 -17.07 0.37 -1.60
CA ASP A 55 -16.69 1.40 -2.57
C ASP A 55 -16.34 2.71 -1.82
N ARG A 56 -15.27 3.38 -2.26
CA ARG A 56 -14.68 4.53 -1.55
C ARG A 56 -15.67 5.66 -1.31
N ARG A 57 -16.69 5.78 -2.17
CA ARG A 57 -17.79 6.75 -1.98
C ARG A 57 -18.61 6.48 -0.72
N PHE A 58 -18.64 5.23 -0.24
CA PHE A 58 -19.31 4.84 0.99
C PHE A 58 -18.39 4.84 2.21
N SER A 59 -17.11 4.42 2.07
CA SER A 59 -16.16 4.44 3.19
C SER A 59 -15.78 5.86 3.61
N GLN A 60 -15.85 6.82 2.69
CA GLN A 60 -15.44 8.22 2.88
C GLN A 60 -13.96 8.39 3.26
N LEU A 61 -13.14 7.34 3.09
CA LEU A 61 -11.71 7.37 3.36
C LEU A 61 -10.94 7.90 2.15
N SER A 62 -9.94 8.75 2.39
CA SER A 62 -9.00 9.23 1.36
C SER A 62 -8.07 8.11 0.88
N GLU A 63 -7.61 8.21 -0.38
CA GLU A 63 -6.62 7.26 -0.92
C GLU A 63 -5.28 7.45 -0.20
N LEU A 64 -4.60 6.33 0.06
CA LEU A 64 -3.27 6.37 0.63
C LEU A 64 -2.28 7.03 -0.37
N PRO A 65 -1.57 8.11 0.02
CA PRO A 65 -0.66 8.83 -0.87
C PRO A 65 0.46 7.93 -1.36
N ARG A 66 1.07 8.24 -2.52
CA ARG A 66 2.21 7.46 -3.02
C ARG A 66 3.47 7.71 -2.18
N SER A 67 4.34 6.71 -2.10
CA SER A 67 5.57 6.75 -1.29
C SER A 67 6.51 7.93 -1.63
N ASP A 68 6.53 8.36 -2.88
CA ASP A 68 7.30 9.52 -3.36
C ASP A 68 6.72 10.87 -2.90
N MET A 69 5.41 10.94 -2.61
CA MET A 69 4.76 12.16 -2.11
C MET A 69 4.93 12.37 -0.60
N LEU A 70 5.29 11.32 0.14
CA LEU A 70 5.60 11.43 1.58
C LEU A 70 6.96 12.07 1.85
N LYS A 71 7.80 12.23 0.83
CA LYS A 71 9.16 12.76 0.97
C LYS A 71 9.23 14.29 1.01
N ASP A 72 8.09 14.98 0.86
CA ASP A 72 7.96 16.45 0.88
C ASP A 72 7.41 16.98 2.20
N SER A 73 7.47 16.20 3.30
CA SER A 73 7.22 16.75 4.63
C SER A 73 8.52 17.31 5.23
N PRO A 74 8.63 18.62 5.50
CA PRO A 74 9.77 19.19 6.19
C PRO A 74 9.70 18.84 7.69
N GLU A 75 10.17 17.66 8.05
CA GLU A 75 10.54 17.29 9.43
C GLU A 75 12.08 17.10 9.38
N SER A 76 12.97 17.88 9.97
CA SER A 76 12.97 18.75 11.15
C SER A 76 14.16 19.72 11.00
N SER A 77 14.02 20.97 11.48
CA SER A 77 15.19 21.78 11.86
C SER A 77 15.83 21.25 13.13
#